data_AF-A0A6B3GXF5-F1
#
_entry.id   AF-A0A6B3GXF5-F1
#
_cell.length_a   1.000
_cell.length_b   1.000
_cell.length_c   1.000
_cell.angle_alpha   90.00
_cell.angle_beta   90.00
_cell.angle_gamma   90.00
#
_symmetry.space_group_name_H-M   'P 1'
#
loop_
_entity.id
_entity.type
_entity.pdbx_description
1 polymer ?
#
loop_
_entity_poly.entity_id
_entity_poly.type
_entity_poly.pdbx_seq_one_letter_code
_entity_poly.pdbx_strand_id
1 'polypeptide(L)'
;MQVWPGHAYPLGATYDGAGTNFAVFSEAAHRIELCLLHDDGSETAVELRESDAFVRHAYLPGIMPGQRYGFRVHGPYEPQNGTRCNSAKLLLDPYAR
;
A
#
# COMPACT_ATOMS: atom_id res chain seq x y z
N MET A 1 0.35 -7.58 -14.04
CA MET A 1 1.39 -6.67 -13.52
C MET A 1 2.41 -7.50 -12.74
N GLN A 2 3.71 -7.27 -12.91
CA GLN A 2 4.72 -7.93 -12.06
C GLN A 2 4.80 -7.21 -10.72
N VAL A 3 4.91 -7.99 -9.64
CA VAL A 3 5.07 -7.50 -8.26
C VAL A 3 6.32 -8.17 -7.72
N TRP A 4 7.29 -7.38 -7.29
CA TRP A 4 8.53 -7.85 -6.69
C TRP A 4 8.50 -7.60 -5.19
N PRO A 5 9.34 -8.28 -4.39
CA PRO A 5 9.32 -8.14 -2.94
C PRO A 5 9.50 -6.70 -2.45
N GLY A 6 10.36 -5.92 -3.10
CA GLY A 6 10.71 -4.57 -2.67
C GLY A 6 11.44 -4.55 -1.33
N HIS A 7 11.35 -3.43 -0.63
CA HIS A 7 12.04 -3.18 0.63
C HIS A 7 11.13 -2.48 1.63
N ALA A 8 11.27 -2.82 2.91
CA ALA A 8 10.55 -2.17 4.01
C ALA A 8 10.97 -0.70 4.26
N TYR A 9 12.07 -0.22 3.66
CA TYR A 9 12.53 1.15 3.82
C TYR A 9 13.05 1.72 2.50
N PRO A 10 12.91 3.05 2.27
CA PRO A 10 12.14 4.01 3.06
C PRO A 10 10.63 3.77 3.03
N LEU A 11 9.94 4.24 4.08
CA LEU A 11 8.48 4.24 4.13
C LEU A 11 7.89 5.19 3.09
N GLY A 12 6.68 4.86 2.63
CA GLY A 12 5.97 5.53 1.55
C GLY A 12 6.32 4.99 0.17
N ALA A 13 5.96 5.76 -0.86
CA ALA A 13 6.36 5.51 -2.24
C ALA A 13 7.74 6.11 -2.54
N THR A 14 8.63 5.31 -3.11
CA THR A 14 9.97 5.74 -3.56
C THR A 14 10.28 5.21 -4.95
N TYR A 15 10.42 6.13 -5.90
CA TYR A 15 10.79 5.85 -7.28
C TYR A 15 12.31 5.82 -7.44
N ASP A 16 12.82 4.81 -8.15
CA ASP A 16 14.26 4.56 -8.32
C ASP A 16 14.78 4.74 -9.76
N GLY A 17 13.91 5.11 -10.71
CA GLY A 17 14.24 5.21 -12.14
C GLY A 17 13.62 4.09 -12.99
N ALA A 18 13.35 2.92 -12.42
CA ALA A 18 12.77 1.77 -13.13
C ALA A 18 11.37 1.41 -12.63
N GLY A 19 11.04 1.78 -11.40
CA GLY A 19 9.76 1.48 -10.77
C GLY A 19 9.65 2.13 -9.41
N THR A 20 8.59 1.80 -8.69
CA THR A 20 8.30 2.39 -7.38
C THR A 20 8.24 1.31 -6.31
N ASN A 21 9.02 1.49 -5.25
CA ASN A 21 8.89 0.74 -4.01
C ASN A 21 7.81 1.38 -3.13
N PHE A 22 6.89 0.57 -2.62
CA PHE A 22 5.87 0.99 -1.66
C PHE A 22 6.13 0.28 -0.34
N ALA A 23 6.15 1.01 0.77
CA ALA A 23 6.30 0.46 2.10
C ALA A 23 5.41 1.19 3.12
N VAL A 24 4.58 0.47 3.86
CA VAL A 24 3.65 1.06 4.84
C VAL A 24 3.59 0.22 6.11
N PHE A 25 3.70 0.89 7.26
CA PHE A 25 3.63 0.25 8.57
C PHE A 25 2.18 -0.03 8.98
N SER A 26 1.91 -1.25 9.47
CA SER A 26 0.69 -1.55 10.22
C SER A 26 0.85 -2.82 11.07
N GLU A 27 0.73 -2.67 12.39
CA GLU A 27 0.65 -3.81 13.33
C GLU A 27 -0.76 -4.45 13.33
N ALA A 28 -1.81 -3.67 13.05
CA ALA A 28 -3.20 -4.11 13.14
C ALA A 28 -3.72 -4.83 11.88
N ALA A 29 -3.08 -4.63 10.73
CA ALA A 29 -3.58 -5.13 9.44
C ALA A 29 -3.20 -6.60 9.21
N HIS A 30 -4.19 -7.43 8.90
CA HIS A 30 -3.93 -8.79 8.42
C HIS A 30 -3.58 -8.80 6.93
N ARG A 31 -4.08 -7.84 6.15
CA ARG A 31 -3.83 -7.70 4.71
C ARG A 31 -3.91 -6.24 4.30
N ILE A 32 -3.00 -5.80 3.44
CA ILE A 32 -3.00 -4.45 2.86
C ILE A 32 -2.98 -4.58 1.33
N GLU A 33 -3.87 -3.85 0.69
CA GLU A 33 -3.88 -3.68 -0.77
C GLU A 33 -3.42 -2.27 -1.11
N LEU A 34 -2.43 -2.17 -1.99
CA LEU A 34 -2.07 -0.97 -2.73
C LEU A 34 -3.04 -0.81 -3.90
N CYS A 35 -3.79 0.27 -3.91
CA CYS A 35 -4.79 0.58 -4.91
C CYS A 35 -4.22 1.63 -5.87
N LEU A 36 -3.87 1.23 -7.09
CA LEU A 36 -3.45 2.15 -8.15
C LEU A 36 -4.69 2.71 -8.86
N LEU A 37 -4.79 4.02 -8.94
CA LEU A 37 -5.92 4.73 -9.54
C LEU A 37 -5.55 5.21 -10.94
N HIS A 38 -6.40 4.89 -11.91
CA HIS A 38 -6.21 5.24 -13.32
C HIS A 38 -7.01 6.51 -13.70
N ASP A 39 -6.68 7.09 -14.85
CA ASP A 39 -7.31 8.32 -15.35
C ASP A 39 -8.78 8.14 -15.75
N ASP A 40 -9.17 6.93 -16.12
CA ASP A 40 -10.56 6.55 -16.40
C ASP A 40 -11.39 6.28 -15.13
N GLY A 41 -10.78 6.42 -13.95
CA GLY A 41 -11.40 6.16 -12.65
C GLY A 41 -11.42 4.69 -12.24
N SER A 42 -10.84 3.79 -13.04
CA SER A 42 -10.64 2.38 -12.65
C SER A 42 -9.53 2.24 -11.59
N GLU A 43 -9.60 1.13 -10.84
CA GLU A 43 -8.65 0.81 -9.76
C GLU A 43 -7.99 -0.55 -10.05
N THR A 44 -6.68 -0.64 -9.84
CA THR A 44 -5.96 -1.92 -9.78
C THR A 44 -5.44 -2.14 -8.37
N ALA A 45 -5.98 -3.15 -7.69
CA ALA A 45 -5.54 -3.54 -6.35
C ALA A 45 -4.39 -4.55 -6.43
N VAL A 46 -3.32 -4.27 -5.69
CA VAL A 46 -2.12 -5.11 -5.55
C VAL A 46 -1.92 -5.41 -4.08
N GLU A 47 -1.95 -6.68 -3.69
CA GLU A 47 -1.69 -7.07 -2.31
C GLU A 47 -0.22 -6.96 -1.96
N LEU A 48 0.08 -6.28 -0.84
CA LEU A 48 1.43 -6.21 -0.26
C LEU A 48 1.66 -7.46 0.60
N ARG A 49 2.23 -8.50 -0.01
CA ARG A 49 2.44 -9.80 0.62
C ARG A 49 3.67 -9.87 1.51
N GLU A 50 4.70 -9.12 1.17
CA GLU A 50 5.94 -9.10 1.94
C GLU A 50 5.78 -8.27 3.21
N SER A 51 6.49 -8.68 4.26
CA SER A 51 6.37 -8.07 5.57
C SER A 51 7.62 -8.23 6.41
N ASP A 52 8.24 -7.11 6.76
CA ASP A 52 9.35 -7.04 7.71
C ASP A 52 8.98 -6.09 8.85
N ALA A 53 9.04 -6.56 10.10
CA ALA A 53 8.74 -5.73 11.30
C ALA A 53 7.46 -4.89 11.19
N PHE A 54 6.35 -5.53 10.76
CA PHE A 54 5.03 -4.91 10.53
C PHE A 54 4.98 -3.88 9.38
N VAL A 55 6.03 -3.76 8.58
CA VAL A 55 6.00 -2.98 7.35
C VAL A 55 5.60 -3.89 6.21
N ARG A 56 4.45 -3.61 5.58
CA ARG A 56 4.04 -4.27 4.33
C ARG A 56 4.69 -3.56 3.17
N HIS A 57 5.27 -4.31 2.24
CA HIS A 57 5.96 -3.71 1.09
C HIS A 57 5.83 -4.51 -0.20
N ALA A 58 6.06 -3.81 -1.31
CA ALA A 58 6.21 -4.38 -2.64
C ALA A 58 6.93 -3.38 -3.56
N TYR A 59 7.59 -3.90 -4.59
CA TYR A 59 8.14 -3.10 -5.68
C TYR A 59 7.39 -3.37 -6.97
N LEU A 60 6.97 -2.30 -7.64
CA LEU A 60 6.19 -2.37 -8.87
C LEU A 60 7.00 -1.75 -10.02
N PRO A 61 7.60 -2.58 -10.90
CA PRO A 61 8.31 -2.10 -12.08
C PRO A 61 7.39 -1.29 -13.01
N GLY A 62 7.91 -0.21 -13.59
CA GLY A 62 7.19 0.64 -14.54
C GLY A 62 6.18 1.61 -13.92
N ILE A 63 5.99 1.60 -12.59
CA ILE A 63 5.23 2.66 -11.91
C ILE A 63 6.10 3.89 -11.74
N MET A 64 5.66 4.98 -12.37
CA MET A 64 6.38 6.24 -12.50
C MET A 64 5.80 7.31 -11.55
N PRO A 65 6.56 8.38 -11.26
CA PRO A 65 6.04 9.55 -10.56
C PRO A 65 4.78 10.10 -11.24
N GLY A 66 3.79 10.49 -10.43
CA GLY A 66 2.47 10.93 -10.90
C GLY A 66 1.39 9.85 -10.83
N GLN A 67 1.76 8.57 -10.62
CA GLN A 67 0.78 7.52 -10.35
C GLN A 67 -0.01 7.82 -9.07
N ARG A 68 -1.34 7.93 -9.21
CA ARG A 68 -2.25 8.09 -8.07
C ARG A 68 -2.44 6.75 -7.38
N TYR A 69 -2.40 6.74 -6.05
CA TYR A 69 -2.59 5.52 -5.28
C TYR A 69 -3.20 5.79 -3.90
N GLY A 70 -3.64 4.73 -3.25
CA GLY A 70 -3.97 4.68 -1.82
C GLY A 70 -3.88 3.26 -1.30
N PHE A 71 -4.30 3.04 -0.04
CA PHE A 71 -4.31 1.73 0.58
C PHE A 71 -5.70 1.31 1.03
N ARG A 72 -6.02 0.03 0.91
CA ARG A 72 -7.15 -0.60 1.61
C ARG A 72 -6.60 -1.56 2.65
N VAL A 73 -7.02 -1.34 3.89
CA VAL A 73 -6.53 -2.09 5.05
C VAL A 73 -7.61 -3.05 5.54
N HIS A 74 -7.28 -4.33 5.54
CA HIS A 74 -8.12 -5.41 6.03
C HIS A 74 -7.62 -5.84 7.42
N GLY A 75 -8.56 -6.02 8.34
CA GLY A 75 -8.26 -6.36 9.73
C GLY A 75 -9.52 -6.31 10.59
N PRO A 76 -9.38 -6.42 11.92
CA PRO A 76 -10.51 -6.36 12.84
C PRO A 76 -11.19 -4.98 12.82
N TYR A 77 -12.52 -5.01 12.91
CA TYR A 77 -13.37 -3.83 13.05
C TYR A 77 -14.20 -3.96 14.32
N GLU A 78 -13.63 -3.55 15.45
CA GLU A 78 -14.29 -3.50 16.76
C GLU A 78 -14.12 -2.09 17.34
N PRO A 79 -14.95 -1.12 16.92
CA PRO A 79 -14.79 0.29 17.28
C PRO A 79 -14.76 0.55 18.79
N GLN A 80 -15.51 -0.25 19.56
CA GLN A 80 -15.52 -0.24 21.03
C GLN A 80 -14.18 -0.64 21.66
N ASN A 81 -13.37 -1.45 20.98
CA ASN A 81 -12.02 -1.86 21.40
C ASN A 81 -10.93 -1.05 20.68
N GLY A 82 -11.30 -0.01 19.93
CA GLY A 82 -10.38 0.89 19.22
C GLY A 82 -9.92 0.41 17.84
N THR A 83 -10.14 -0.86 17.47
CA THR A 83 -9.76 -1.38 16.14
C THR A 83 -10.80 -0.96 15.09
N ARG A 84 -10.33 -0.39 13.98
CA ARG A 84 -11.19 0.24 12.97
C ARG A 84 -10.75 -0.04 11.54
N CYS A 85 -10.13 -1.19 11.28
CA CYS A 85 -9.72 -1.55 9.92
C CYS A 85 -10.95 -1.69 9.02
N ASN A 86 -10.99 -0.95 7.92
CA ASN A 86 -12.15 -0.92 7.02
C ASN A 86 -11.69 -0.82 5.55
N SER A 87 -11.67 -1.96 4.85
CA SER A 87 -11.24 -2.05 3.46
C SER A 87 -12.19 -1.38 2.47
N ALA A 88 -13.42 -1.03 2.87
CA ALA A 88 -14.30 -0.22 2.03
C ALA A 88 -13.81 1.24 1.88
N LYS A 89 -12.92 1.70 2.77
CA LYS A 89 -12.32 3.04 2.73
C LYS A 89 -10.95 2.98 2.06
N LEU A 90 -10.76 3.83 1.05
CA LEU A 90 -9.44 4.08 0.49
C LEU A 90 -8.71 5.08 1.40
N LEU A 91 -7.56 4.67 1.90
CA LEU A 91 -6.72 5.47 2.81
C LEU A 91 -5.60 6.13 2.03
N LEU A 92 -5.21 7.32 2.47
CA LEU A 92 -3.99 7.97 1.99
C LEU A 92 -2.77 7.32 2.63
N ASP A 93 -1.65 7.36 1.92
CA ASP A 93 -0.36 6.96 2.48
C ASP A 93 0.06 7.98 3.56
N PRO A 94 0.34 7.55 4.80
CA PRO A 94 0.86 8.43 5.85
C PRO A 94 2.20 9.10 5.50
N TYR A 95 2.92 8.55 4.53
CA TYR A 95 4.25 8.99 4.09
C TYR A 95 4.24 9.59 2.67
N ALA A 96 3.06 9.93 2.13
CA ALA A 96 2.96 10.66 0.87
C ALA A 96 3.74 11.99 0.92
N ARG A 97 4.35 12.36 -0.22
CA ARG A 97 5.13 13.59 -0.40
C ARG A 97 4.49 14.50 -1.44
#